data_AF-A0A3D9RQ28-F1
#
_entry.id   AF-A0A3D9RQ28-F1
#
_cell.length_a   1.000
_cell.length_b   1.000
_cell.length_c   1.000
_cell.angle_alpha   90.00
_cell.angle_beta   90.00
_cell.angle_gamma   90.00
#
_symmetry.space_group_name_H-M   'P 1'
#
loop_
_entity.id
_entity.type
_entity.pdbx_description
1 polymer ?
#
loop_
_entity_poly.entity_id
_entity_poly.type
_entity_poly.pdbx_seq_one_letter_code
_entity_poly.pdbx_strand_id
1 'polypeptide(L)'
;MKTLKLFLLCICVISISCKEEKPKKEIKSKVAVKHYICQNKCENSGSDSEDVCPTCNTAYLHNQAFHNDDFLKNGPLKVPDNTQTNTQNTTTPAPAQNASGVYHYTCTNGCVGGSGTAANCNSCGNPLAHNQAYHNN
;
A
#
# COMPACT_ATOMS: atom_id res chain seq x y z
N MET A 1 -55.81 -25.87 44.43
CA MET A 1 -55.94 -25.33 43.05
C MET A 1 -55.60 -23.83 42.95
N LYS A 2 -54.66 -23.31 43.75
CA LYS A 2 -54.23 -21.89 43.71
C LYS A 2 -52.74 -21.70 43.40
N THR A 3 -51.95 -22.76 43.51
CA THR A 3 -50.51 -22.77 43.23
C THR A 3 -50.19 -22.93 41.74
N LEU A 4 -51.13 -23.46 40.94
CA LEU A 4 -50.95 -23.62 39.48
C LEU A 4 -51.10 -22.29 38.71
N LYS A 5 -51.86 -21.32 39.26
CA LYS A 5 -52.04 -19.99 38.66
C LYS A 5 -50.84 -19.06 38.87
N LEU A 6 -50.02 -19.30 39.91
CA LEU A 6 -48.85 -18.47 40.19
C LEU A 6 -47.66 -18.85 39.29
N PHE A 7 -47.56 -20.11 38.88
CA PHE A 7 -46.54 -20.55 37.92
C PHE A 7 -46.81 -20.06 36.48
N LEU A 8 -48.08 -19.89 36.11
CA LEU A 8 -48.45 -19.37 34.78
C LEU A 8 -48.28 -17.85 34.65
N LEU A 9 -48.19 -17.11 35.77
CA LEU A 9 -47.98 -15.65 35.77
C LEU A 9 -46.49 -15.26 35.71
N CYS A 10 -45.58 -16.12 36.20
CA CYS A 10 -44.14 -15.83 36.18
C CYS A 10 -43.47 -16.08 34.80
N ILE A 11 -44.12 -16.79 33.88
CA ILE A 11 -43.56 -17.08 32.55
C ILE A 11 -43.76 -15.89 31.58
N CYS A 12 -44.65 -14.95 31.88
CA CYS A 12 -44.97 -13.83 30.98
C CYS A 12 -44.06 -12.60 31.11
N VAL A 13 -43.16 -12.54 32.11
CA VAL A 13 -42.32 -11.34 32.38
C VAL A 13 -40.89 -11.43 31.85
N ILE A 14 -40.50 -12.53 31.21
CA ILE A 14 -39.14 -12.69 30.63
C ILE A 14 -39.05 -12.22 29.17
N SER A 15 -40.17 -11.78 28.58
CA SER A 15 -40.24 -11.30 27.20
C SER A 15 -40.00 -9.78 27.08
N ILE A 16 -39.44 -9.13 28.10
CA ILE A 16 -38.94 -7.75 27.99
C ILE A 16 -37.72 -7.79 27.09
N SER A 17 -37.99 -7.80 25.78
CA SER A 17 -37.44 -6.88 24.80
C SER A 17 -36.09 -6.30 25.22
N CYS A 18 -35.06 -7.14 25.21
CA CYS A 18 -33.77 -6.72 24.68
C CYS A 18 -34.06 -6.29 23.24
N LYS A 19 -34.50 -5.03 23.07
CA LYS A 19 -34.30 -4.32 21.83
C LYS A 19 -32.79 -4.20 21.77
N GLU A 20 -32.15 -5.22 21.23
CA GLU A 20 -30.82 -5.07 20.69
C GLU A 20 -30.95 -3.90 19.72
N GLU A 21 -30.52 -2.72 20.17
CA GLU A 21 -29.98 -1.78 19.21
C GLU A 21 -28.93 -2.60 18.49
N LYS A 22 -29.28 -3.02 17.26
CA LYS A 22 -28.33 -3.59 16.32
C LYS A 22 -27.09 -2.73 16.49
N PRO A 23 -25.92 -3.32 16.83
CA PRO A 23 -24.71 -2.53 16.87
C PRO A 23 -24.72 -1.78 15.56
N LYS A 24 -24.74 -0.42 15.63
CA LYS A 24 -24.62 0.43 14.45
C LYS A 24 -23.57 -0.27 13.63
N LYS A 25 -23.95 -0.72 12.42
CA LYS A 25 -23.01 -1.33 11.50
C LYS A 25 -21.87 -0.34 11.49
N GLU A 26 -20.81 -0.66 12.23
CA GLU A 26 -19.55 -0.01 12.08
C GLU A 26 -19.27 -0.46 10.66
N ILE A 27 -19.50 0.45 9.73
CA ILE A 27 -19.06 0.26 8.37
C ILE A 27 -17.55 0.29 8.57
N LYS A 28 -16.99 -0.86 8.96
CA LYS A 28 -15.71 -1.34 8.49
C LYS A 28 -15.91 -1.45 7.00
N SER A 29 -16.00 -0.28 6.36
CA SER A 29 -15.68 -0.13 4.98
C SER A 29 -14.26 -0.64 5.01
N LYS A 30 -14.08 -1.83 4.45
CA LYS A 30 -12.78 -2.24 3.97
C LYS A 30 -12.44 -1.13 2.97
N VAL A 31 -11.95 0.01 3.47
CA VAL A 31 -11.44 1.08 2.64
C VAL A 31 -10.33 0.39 1.92
N ALA A 32 -10.61 0.06 0.66
CA ALA A 32 -9.64 -0.60 -0.18
C ALA A 32 -8.45 0.36 -0.19
N VAL A 33 -7.33 -0.12 0.36
CA VAL A 33 -6.08 0.61 0.32
C VAL A 33 -5.84 0.93 -1.16
N LYS A 34 -5.65 2.21 -1.49
CA LYS A 34 -5.42 2.65 -2.86
C LYS A 34 -3.96 2.47 -3.24
N HIS A 35 -3.69 2.15 -4.50
CA HIS A 35 -2.32 1.91 -4.98
C HIS A 35 -1.50 3.21 -5.01
N TYR A 36 -2.16 4.33 -5.25
CA TYR A 36 -1.59 5.67 -5.21
C TYR A 36 -2.35 6.54 -4.20
N ILE A 37 -1.61 7.32 -3.41
CA ILE A 37 -2.15 8.12 -2.31
C ILE A 37 -1.75 9.60 -2.41
N CYS A 38 -2.63 10.48 -1.94
CA CYS A 38 -2.37 11.91 -1.89
C CYS A 38 -1.59 12.28 -0.63
N GLN A 39 -0.41 12.89 -0.79
CA GLN A 39 0.40 13.36 0.34
C GLN A 39 -0.31 14.45 1.16
N ASN A 40 -1.16 15.26 0.52
CA ASN A 40 -1.95 16.30 1.18
C ASN A 40 -3.16 15.74 1.95
N LYS A 41 -3.31 14.40 2.03
CA LYS A 41 -4.37 13.70 2.79
C LYS A 41 -5.78 14.21 2.48
N CYS A 42 -6.02 14.55 1.21
CA CYS A 42 -7.34 14.97 0.76
C CYS A 42 -8.36 13.85 1.01
N GLU A 43 -9.56 14.21 1.45
CA GLU A 43 -10.59 13.24 1.80
C GLU A 43 -11.03 12.43 0.58
N ASN A 44 -11.21 11.12 0.74
CA ASN A 44 -11.54 10.17 -0.33
C ASN A 44 -10.59 10.21 -1.55
N SER A 45 -9.37 10.69 -1.36
CA SER A 45 -8.38 10.82 -2.42
C SER A 45 -7.53 9.55 -2.55
N GLY A 46 -7.01 9.32 -3.76
CA GLY A 46 -6.21 8.15 -4.12
C GLY A 46 -6.66 7.59 -5.47
N SER A 47 -5.79 6.81 -6.09
CA SER A 47 -6.02 6.24 -7.41
C SER A 47 -5.48 4.81 -7.49
N ASP A 48 -5.99 4.05 -8.44
CA ASP A 48 -5.45 2.74 -8.79
C ASP A 48 -4.32 2.86 -9.84
N SER A 49 -4.12 4.07 -10.41
CA SER A 49 -3.10 4.42 -11.42
C SER A 49 -2.35 5.71 -11.05
N GLU A 50 -1.16 5.91 -11.64
CA GLU A 50 -0.41 7.18 -11.55
C GLU A 50 -1.25 8.32 -12.14
N ASP A 51 -1.54 9.34 -11.33
CA ASP A 51 -2.36 10.49 -11.74
C ASP A 51 -2.14 11.68 -10.77
N VAL A 52 -2.88 12.76 -10.97
CA VAL A 52 -2.92 13.96 -10.12
C VAL A 52 -4.17 13.94 -9.24
N CYS A 53 -4.02 14.31 -7.97
CA CYS A 53 -5.14 14.49 -7.06
C CYS A 53 -6.07 15.62 -7.55
N PRO A 54 -7.35 15.38 -7.84
CA PRO A 54 -8.26 16.42 -8.34
C PRO A 54 -8.60 17.48 -7.29
N THR A 55 -8.36 17.20 -6.00
CA THR A 55 -8.65 18.13 -4.91
C THR A 55 -7.57 19.18 -4.71
N CYS A 56 -6.30 18.80 -4.85
CA CYS A 56 -5.16 19.67 -4.54
C CYS A 56 -4.13 19.77 -5.68
N ASN A 57 -4.45 19.20 -6.83
CA ASN A 57 -3.68 19.26 -8.07
C ASN A 57 -2.21 18.81 -7.93
N THR A 58 -1.93 17.95 -6.94
CA THR A 58 -0.61 17.39 -6.65
C THR A 58 -0.56 15.95 -7.17
N ALA A 59 0.57 15.55 -7.77
CA ALA A 59 0.78 14.17 -8.23
C ALA A 59 0.62 13.18 -7.06
N TYR A 60 -0.03 12.04 -7.31
CA TYR A 60 -0.12 10.98 -6.31
C TYR A 60 1.24 10.31 -6.08
N LEU A 61 1.46 9.83 -4.86
CA LEU A 61 2.62 9.00 -4.50
C LEU A 61 2.24 7.53 -4.50
N HIS A 62 3.20 6.66 -4.81
CA HIS A 62 3.04 5.22 -4.71
C HIS A 62 2.80 4.81 -3.25
N ASN A 63 1.78 4.01 -3.01
CA ASN A 63 1.44 3.49 -1.69
C ASN A 63 2.10 2.14 -1.47
N GLN A 64 3.22 2.14 -0.75
CA GLN A 64 3.94 0.91 -0.43
C GLN A 64 3.09 -0.13 0.31
N ALA A 65 2.09 0.30 1.09
CA ALA A 65 1.22 -0.61 1.84
C ALA A 65 0.23 -1.39 0.96
N PHE A 66 -0.01 -0.95 -0.28
CA PHE A 66 -0.90 -1.64 -1.21
C PHE A 66 -0.42 -3.06 -1.55
N HIS A 67 0.90 -3.25 -1.65
CA HIS A 67 1.51 -4.56 -1.95
C HIS A 67 1.70 -5.44 -0.72
N ASN A 68 1.36 -4.94 0.48
CA ASN A 68 1.47 -5.71 1.71
C ASN A 68 0.34 -6.74 1.87
N ASP A 69 -0.66 -6.76 0.98
CA ASP A 69 -1.78 -7.72 0.99
C ASP A 69 -1.35 -9.17 0.74
N ASP A 70 -0.17 -9.42 0.15
CA ASP A 70 0.40 -10.78 0.07
C ASP A 70 1.13 -11.19 1.36
N PHE A 71 1.66 -10.23 2.12
CA PHE A 71 2.28 -10.50 3.42
C PHE A 71 1.26 -10.92 4.48
N LEU A 72 0.01 -10.48 4.36
CA LEU A 72 -1.06 -10.77 5.31
C LEU A 72 -1.76 -12.13 5.10
N LYS A 73 -1.53 -12.81 3.97
CA LYS A 73 -2.14 -14.13 3.69
C LYS A 73 -1.50 -15.29 4.47
N ASN A 74 -0.30 -15.10 5.02
CA ASN A 74 0.54 -16.20 5.54
C ASN A 74 0.52 -16.38 7.08
N GLY A 75 -0.54 -15.95 7.78
CA GLY A 75 -0.69 -16.17 9.23
C GLY A 75 -0.14 -15.04 10.11
N PRO A 76 -0.12 -15.21 11.45
CA PRO A 76 0.18 -14.12 12.38
C PRO A 76 1.62 -13.62 12.21
N LEU A 77 1.73 -12.31 11.92
CA LEU A 77 2.99 -11.62 11.69
C LEU A 77 3.88 -11.70 12.94
N LYS A 78 5.06 -12.32 12.81
CA LYS A 78 6.18 -12.05 13.72
C LYS A 78 6.79 -10.71 13.29
N VAL A 79 6.25 -9.61 13.80
CA VAL A 79 6.83 -8.27 13.59
C VAL A 79 7.95 -8.09 14.62
N PRO A 80 9.23 -7.96 14.23
CA PRO A 80 10.28 -7.57 15.16
C PRO A 80 9.99 -6.16 15.69
N ASP A 81 10.26 -5.92 16.97
CA ASP A 81 10.18 -4.58 17.56
C ASP A 81 11.02 -3.61 16.72
N ASN A 82 10.40 -2.50 16.30
CA ASN A 82 11.07 -1.44 15.55
C ASN A 82 11.99 -0.65 16.49
N THR A 83 13.08 -1.26 16.91
CA THR A 83 14.27 -0.53 17.33
C THR A 83 14.96 -0.11 16.04
N GLN A 84 14.81 1.16 15.67
CA GLN A 84 15.40 1.76 14.49
C GLN A 84 16.93 1.68 14.57
N THR A 85 17.46 0.53 14.20
CA THR A 85 18.87 0.34 13.92
C THR A 85 19.01 0.71 12.47
N ASN A 86 19.72 1.81 12.20
CA ASN A 86 20.12 2.21 10.85
C ASN A 86 21.04 1.13 10.28
N THR A 87 20.45 0.03 9.84
CA THR A 87 21.12 -0.98 9.04
C THR A 87 21.08 -0.41 7.64
N GLN A 88 22.18 0.24 7.25
CA GLN A 88 22.43 0.56 5.87
C GLN A 88 22.34 -0.75 5.09
N ASN A 89 21.20 -0.98 4.43
CA ASN A 89 21.08 -2.03 3.44
C ASN A 89 22.13 -1.71 2.38
N THR A 90 23.26 -2.41 2.41
CA THR A 90 24.17 -2.48 1.27
C THR A 90 23.49 -3.36 0.22
N THR A 91 22.39 -2.85 -0.34
CA THR A 91 21.79 -3.43 -1.53
C THR A 91 22.87 -3.32 -2.60
N THR A 92 23.39 -4.46 -3.03
CA THR A 92 24.34 -4.50 -4.14
C THR A 92 23.66 -3.78 -5.30
N PRO A 93 24.24 -2.70 -5.84
CA PRO A 93 23.64 -1.99 -6.96
C PRO A 93 23.36 -2.98 -8.08
N ALA A 94 22.17 -2.91 -8.69
CA ALA A 94 21.88 -3.70 -9.88
C ALA A 94 23.00 -3.49 -10.92
N PRO A 95 23.39 -4.54 -11.67
CA PRO A 95 24.43 -4.41 -12.66
C PRO A 95 24.08 -3.32 -13.67
N ALA A 96 25.09 -2.62 -14.18
CA ALA A 96 24.86 -1.52 -15.11
C ALA A 96 24.17 -1.98 -16.39
N GLN A 97 24.50 -3.19 -16.85
CA GLN A 97 23.94 -3.83 -18.02
C GLN A 97 23.33 -5.16 -17.67
N ASN A 98 22.27 -5.52 -18.39
CA ASN A 98 21.68 -6.84 -18.34
C ASN A 98 22.49 -7.84 -19.19
N ALA A 99 22.10 -9.12 -19.21
CA ALA A 99 22.79 -10.17 -19.96
C ALA A 99 22.87 -9.92 -21.49
N SER A 100 22.02 -9.03 -22.02
CA SER A 100 21.96 -8.64 -23.43
C SER A 100 22.79 -7.39 -23.73
N GLY A 101 23.49 -6.84 -22.73
CA GLY A 101 24.29 -5.62 -22.85
C GLY A 101 23.48 -4.32 -22.80
N VAL A 102 22.17 -4.38 -22.48
CA VAL A 102 21.32 -3.19 -22.38
C VAL A 102 21.56 -2.51 -21.04
N TYR A 103 21.79 -1.19 -21.02
CA TYR A 103 21.98 -0.40 -19.80
C TYR A 103 20.67 -0.10 -19.07
N HIS A 104 20.70 -0.08 -17.74
CA HIS A 104 19.54 0.28 -16.91
C HIS A 104 19.16 1.76 -17.02
N TYR A 105 20.15 2.64 -17.10
CA TYR A 105 19.98 4.06 -17.34
C TYR A 105 20.82 4.51 -18.54
N THR A 106 20.22 5.25 -19.48
CA THR A 106 20.82 5.65 -20.76
C THR A 106 20.71 7.15 -21.02
N CYS A 107 21.63 7.70 -21.81
CA CYS A 107 21.61 9.12 -22.18
C CYS A 107 20.60 9.38 -23.32
N THR A 108 19.65 10.29 -23.11
CA THR A 108 18.67 10.69 -24.13
C THR A 108 19.27 11.50 -25.27
N ASN A 109 20.45 12.09 -25.08
CA ASN A 109 21.19 12.81 -26.12
C ASN A 109 22.00 11.87 -27.04
N GLY A 110 21.92 10.55 -26.84
CA GLY A 110 22.63 9.58 -27.69
C GLY A 110 24.12 9.44 -27.37
N CYS A 111 24.59 9.89 -26.21
CA CYS A 111 25.96 9.60 -25.77
C CYS A 111 26.16 8.10 -25.55
N VAL A 112 27.36 7.60 -25.84
CA VAL A 112 27.73 6.21 -25.62
C VAL A 112 27.81 5.92 -24.11
N GLY A 113 27.25 4.80 -23.68
CA GLY A 113 27.31 4.29 -22.30
C GLY A 113 26.02 4.47 -21.50
N GLY A 114 26.10 4.22 -20.20
CA GLY A 114 24.98 4.24 -19.27
C GLY A 114 25.40 3.91 -17.84
N SER A 115 24.42 3.69 -16.96
CA SER A 115 24.64 3.38 -15.54
C SER A 115 23.64 2.32 -15.05
N GLY A 116 23.98 1.66 -13.94
CA GLY A 116 23.05 0.82 -13.17
C GLY A 116 22.15 1.61 -12.23
N THR A 117 22.46 2.89 -12.03
CA THR A 117 21.79 3.80 -11.10
C THR A 117 21.43 5.12 -11.77
N ALA A 118 20.46 5.83 -11.20
CA ALA A 118 20.12 7.19 -11.60
C ALA A 118 21.31 8.13 -11.31
N ALA A 119 22.06 8.48 -12.36
CA ALA A 119 23.25 9.30 -12.31
C ALA A 119 23.29 10.24 -13.52
N ASN A 120 24.28 11.14 -13.57
CA ASN A 120 24.51 11.99 -14.72
C ASN A 120 25.37 11.27 -15.78
N CYS A 121 25.12 11.60 -17.04
CA CYS A 121 25.92 11.11 -18.16
C CYS A 121 27.35 11.68 -18.09
N ASN A 122 28.36 10.80 -18.09
CA ASN A 122 29.76 11.23 -18.03
C ASN A 122 30.20 12.05 -19.25
N SER A 123 29.51 11.92 -20.39
CA SER A 123 29.87 12.63 -21.62
C SER A 123 29.27 14.03 -21.71
N CYS A 124 28.02 14.21 -21.29
CA CYS A 124 27.29 15.47 -21.50
C CYS A 124 26.71 16.08 -20.21
N GLY A 125 26.91 15.47 -19.05
CA GLY A 125 26.45 15.95 -17.75
C GLY A 125 24.94 15.85 -17.49
N ASN A 126 24.12 15.59 -18.51
CA ASN A 126 22.67 15.47 -18.35
C ASN A 126 22.28 14.21 -17.54
N PRO A 127 21.17 14.26 -16.78
CA PRO A 127 20.64 13.10 -16.07
C PRO A 127 20.37 11.94 -17.04
N LEU A 128 20.77 10.73 -16.67
CA LEU A 128 20.43 9.52 -17.42
C LEU A 128 18.95 9.20 -17.21
N ALA A 129 18.28 8.81 -18.28
CA ALA A 129 16.91 8.35 -18.24
C ALA A 129 16.87 6.85 -17.96
N HIS A 130 15.84 6.41 -17.24
CA HIS A 130 15.57 4.99 -17.03
C HIS A 130 15.23 4.32 -18.37
N ASN A 131 15.78 3.12 -18.60
CA ASN A 131 15.59 2.35 -19.81
C ASN A 131 14.74 1.11 -19.54
N GLN A 132 13.49 1.14 -20.00
CA GLN A 132 12.55 0.03 -19.78
C GLN A 132 13.01 -1.28 -20.43
N ALA A 133 13.74 -1.24 -21.55
CA ALA A 133 14.21 -2.44 -22.24
C ALA A 133 15.20 -3.26 -21.42
N TYR A 134 15.85 -2.65 -20.40
CA TYR A 134 16.72 -3.36 -19.46
C TYR A 134 16.02 -4.53 -18.77
N HIS A 135 14.72 -4.42 -18.53
CA HIS A 135 13.93 -5.41 -17.78
C HIS A 135 13.30 -6.51 -18.67
N ASN A 136 13.53 -6.46 -19.99
CA ASN A 136 12.95 -7.40 -20.96
C ASN A 136 13.95 -8.49 -21.39
N ASN A 137 14.51 -9.23 -20.44
CA ASN A 137 15.49 -10.30 -20.69
C ASN A 137 14.99 -11.68 -20.27
#